data_AF-A0A2A4AKY2-F1
#
_entry.id   AF-A0A2A4AKY2-F1
#
_cell.length_a   1.000
_cell.length_b   1.000
_cell.length_c   1.000
_cell.angle_alpha   90.00
_cell.angle_beta   90.00
_cell.angle_gamma   90.00
#
_symmetry.space_group_name_H-M   'P 1'
#
loop_
_entity.id
_entity.type
_entity.pdbx_description
1 polymer ?
#
loop_
_entity_poly.entity_id
_entity_poly.type
_entity_poly.pdbx_seq_one_letter_code
_entity_poly.pdbx_strand_id
1 'polypeptide(L)'
;MFPDQHGETVTVLGEPTYSQYGKPLGNEVVATIEHCVIGPAGDSEVTDDGYFTADVNRLTVYAPPGAVVEDGARVDIRGRVFIVQARGFDHSVGRRPVVARHRPKVVFTAVAAEVSDDGGL
;
A
#
# COMPACT_ATOMS: atom_id res chain seq x y z
N MET A 1 -21.70 -11.03 4.80
CA MET A 1 -20.99 -10.43 3.66
C MET A 1 -20.10 -9.34 4.24
N PHE A 2 -18.77 -9.47 4.14
CA PHE A 2 -17.88 -8.41 4.61
C PHE A 2 -17.64 -7.43 3.45
N PRO A 3 -17.58 -6.11 3.70
CA PRO A 3 -17.49 -5.08 2.64
C PRO A 3 -16.20 -5.18 1.79
N ASP A 4 -15.24 -5.98 2.22
CA ASP A 4 -13.95 -6.24 1.59
C ASP A 4 -13.90 -7.55 0.79
N GLN A 5 -15.02 -8.29 0.65
CA GLN A 5 -15.07 -9.54 -0.15
C GLN A 5 -14.67 -9.37 -1.64
N HIS A 6 -14.66 -8.12 -2.14
CA HIS A 6 -14.17 -7.75 -3.47
C HIS A 6 -13.00 -6.76 -3.42
N GLY A 7 -12.32 -6.67 -2.27
CA GLY A 7 -11.15 -5.82 -2.11
C GLY A 7 -10.01 -6.27 -3.03
N GLU A 8 -9.16 -5.31 -3.35
CA GLU A 8 -8.01 -5.50 -4.22
C GLU A 8 -6.92 -6.33 -3.53
N THR A 9 -6.04 -6.91 -4.34
CA THR A 9 -4.89 -7.66 -3.86
C THR A 9 -3.64 -6.80 -3.96
N VAL A 10 -2.89 -6.74 -2.85
CA VAL A 10 -1.56 -6.14 -2.78
C VAL A 10 -0.53 -7.24 -2.67
N THR A 11 0.48 -7.22 -3.53
CA THR A 11 1.54 -8.24 -3.55
C THR A 11 2.81 -7.65 -2.97
N VAL A 12 3.38 -8.27 -1.93
CA VAL A 12 4.66 -7.86 -1.36
C VAL A 12 5.79 -8.53 -2.15
N LEU A 13 6.69 -7.69 -2.67
CA LEU A 13 7.79 -8.10 -3.52
C LEU A 13 9.08 -8.21 -2.70
N GLY A 14 9.84 -9.27 -2.97
CA GLY A 14 11.18 -9.46 -2.44
C GLY A 14 12.23 -8.64 -3.17
N GLU A 15 13.49 -8.91 -2.89
CA GLU A 15 14.61 -8.24 -3.55
C GLU A 15 14.60 -8.48 -5.07
N PRO A 16 14.99 -7.48 -5.88
CA PRO A 16 15.12 -7.67 -7.32
C PRO A 16 16.15 -8.76 -7.62
N THR A 17 15.75 -9.75 -8.41
CA THR A 17 16.66 -10.79 -8.87
C THR A 17 17.29 -10.36 -10.19
N TYR A 18 18.59 -10.52 -10.30
CA TYR A 18 19.35 -10.20 -11.52
C TYR A 18 19.91 -11.48 -12.14
N SER A 19 19.94 -11.51 -13.46
CA SER A 19 20.65 -12.55 -14.21
C SER A 19 22.16 -12.41 -14.01
N GLN A 20 22.91 -13.46 -14.39
CA GLN A 20 24.38 -13.44 -14.41
C GLN A 20 24.99 -12.32 -15.27
N TYR A 21 24.20 -11.69 -16.14
CA TYR A 21 24.60 -10.56 -16.99
C TYR A 21 24.09 -9.21 -16.49
N GLY A 22 23.59 -9.13 -15.25
CA GLY A 22 23.09 -7.89 -14.64
C GLY A 22 21.72 -7.42 -15.15
N LYS A 23 21.05 -8.18 -16.02
CA LYS A 23 19.68 -7.87 -16.44
C LYS A 23 18.68 -8.21 -15.32
N PRO A 24 17.72 -7.32 -14.96
CA PRO A 24 16.68 -7.64 -14.01
C PRO A 24 15.77 -8.76 -14.54
N LEU A 25 15.50 -9.75 -13.69
CA LEU A 25 14.61 -10.89 -13.95
C LEU A 25 13.22 -10.70 -13.32
N GLY A 26 13.08 -9.69 -12.46
CA GLY A 26 11.86 -9.39 -11.72
C GLY A 26 12.08 -9.53 -10.22
N ASN A 27 10.99 -9.50 -9.46
CA ASN A 27 11.00 -9.65 -8.01
C ASN A 27 10.21 -10.91 -7.66
N GLU A 28 10.71 -11.69 -6.70
CA GLU A 28 9.94 -12.78 -6.12
C GLU A 28 8.72 -12.23 -5.36
N VAL A 29 7.60 -12.93 -5.41
CA VAL A 29 6.44 -12.62 -4.57
C VAL A 29 6.65 -13.27 -3.20
N VAL A 30 6.81 -12.44 -2.17
CA VAL A 30 7.08 -12.90 -0.79
C VAL A 30 5.79 -13.11 -0.01
N ALA A 31 4.78 -12.26 -0.25
CA ALA A 31 3.48 -12.38 0.39
C ALA A 31 2.37 -11.75 -0.46
N THR A 32 1.14 -12.13 -0.16
CA THR A 32 -0.06 -11.57 -0.80
C THR A 32 -1.05 -11.14 0.28
N ILE A 33 -1.55 -9.91 0.16
CA ILE A 33 -2.53 -9.32 1.08
C ILE A 33 -3.81 -9.08 0.27
N GLU A 34 -4.79 -9.96 0.47
CA GLU A 34 -6.10 -9.87 -0.18
C GLU A 34 -7.02 -8.90 0.56
N HIS A 35 -8.15 -8.54 -0.06
CA HIS A 35 -9.22 -7.76 0.58
C HIS A 35 -8.81 -6.33 0.99
N CYS A 36 -7.86 -5.74 0.27
CA CYS A 36 -7.44 -4.36 0.48
C CYS A 36 -8.42 -3.36 -0.14
N VAL A 37 -8.59 -2.21 0.51
CA VAL A 37 -9.25 -1.05 -0.11
C VAL A 37 -8.17 -0.01 -0.36
N ILE A 38 -8.06 0.48 -1.60
CA ILE A 38 -6.95 1.33 -2.03
C ILE A 38 -7.51 2.63 -2.62
N GLY A 39 -6.98 3.76 -2.17
CA GLY A 39 -7.30 5.08 -2.71
C GLY A 39 -6.06 5.98 -2.78
N PRO A 40 -6.10 7.07 -3.55
CA PRO A 40 -5.04 8.07 -3.51
C PRO A 40 -4.93 8.65 -2.09
N ALA A 41 -3.72 8.99 -1.68
CA ALA A 41 -3.46 9.65 -0.40
C ALA A 41 -3.58 11.16 -0.57
N GLY A 42 -4.23 11.80 0.40
CA GLY A 42 -4.55 13.23 0.38
C GLY A 42 -6.02 13.47 0.05
N ASP A 43 -6.50 14.67 0.37
CA ASP A 43 -7.86 15.10 0.05
C ASP A 43 -7.89 15.63 -1.38
N SER A 44 -8.90 15.21 -2.15
CA SER A 44 -9.27 15.96 -3.34
C SER A 44 -9.99 17.23 -2.89
N GLU A 45 -9.33 18.38 -2.98
CA GLU A 45 -10.00 19.66 -2.76
C GLU A 45 -10.79 20.04 -4.02
N VAL A 46 -12.10 20.23 -3.84
CA VAL A 46 -12.97 20.87 -4.82
C VAL A 46 -13.06 22.34 -4.43
N THR A 47 -12.48 23.20 -5.25
CA THR A 47 -12.58 24.66 -5.10
C THR A 47 -13.42 25.23 -6.24
N ASP A 48 -13.97 26.43 -6.07
CA ASP A 48 -14.74 27.12 -7.11
C ASP A 48 -13.92 27.33 -8.41
N ASP A 49 -12.58 27.29 -8.31
CA ASP A 49 -11.64 27.49 -9.41
C ASP A 49 -11.11 26.19 -10.05
N GLY A 50 -11.53 25.02 -9.57
CA GLY A 50 -11.19 23.73 -10.19
C GLY A 50 -11.01 22.55 -9.23
N TYR A 51 -10.69 21.40 -9.85
CA TYR A 51 -10.47 20.13 -9.16
C TYR A 51 -8.98 19.87 -8.99
N PHE A 52 -8.50 19.79 -7.75
CA PHE A 52 -7.15 19.31 -7.47
C PHE A 52 -7.17 17.78 -7.36
N THR A 53 -6.52 17.11 -8.30
CA THR A 53 -6.42 15.64 -8.32
C THR A 53 -5.52 15.17 -7.17
N ALA A 54 -6.06 14.32 -6.29
CA ALA A 54 -5.29 13.62 -5.28
C ALA A 54 -4.11 12.85 -5.93
N ASP A 55 -2.94 12.88 -5.29
CA ASP A 55 -1.71 12.35 -5.86
C ASP A 55 -1.80 10.85 -6.10
N VAL A 56 -1.97 10.44 -7.37
CA VAL A 56 -2.07 9.03 -7.76
C VAL A 56 -0.75 8.26 -7.63
N ASN A 57 0.36 8.96 -7.39
CA ASN A 57 1.65 8.35 -7.08
C ASN A 57 1.78 8.02 -5.59
N ARG A 58 0.85 8.46 -4.74
CA ARG A 58 0.82 8.16 -3.32
C ARG A 58 -0.52 7.51 -2.97
N LEU A 59 -0.49 6.28 -2.48
CA LEU A 59 -1.69 5.50 -2.19
C LEU A 59 -1.85 5.26 -0.69
N THR A 60 -3.08 5.35 -0.20
CA THR A 60 -3.49 4.86 1.12
C THR A 60 -4.12 3.49 0.96
N VAL A 61 -3.57 2.50 1.67
CA VAL A 61 -4.03 1.10 1.62
C VAL A 61 -4.65 0.72 2.96
N TYR A 62 -5.89 0.24 2.93
CA TYR A 62 -6.63 -0.29 4.07
C TYR A 62 -6.66 -1.82 3.98
N ALA A 63 -5.66 -2.46 4.59
CA ALA A 63 -5.47 -3.89 4.62
C ALA A 63 -6.31 -4.58 5.72
N PRO A 64 -6.60 -5.88 5.57
CA PRO A 64 -7.28 -6.66 6.60
C PRO A 64 -6.51 -6.66 7.93
N PRO A 65 -7.20 -6.92 9.04
CA PRO A 65 -6.60 -7.03 10.38
C PRO A 65 -5.48 -8.08 10.39
N GLY A 66 -4.33 -7.73 10.99
CA GLY A 66 -3.18 -8.63 11.09
C GLY A 66 -2.31 -8.72 9.83
N ALA A 67 -2.61 -7.94 8.79
CA ALA A 67 -1.70 -7.77 7.66
C ALA A 67 -0.36 -7.21 8.14
N VAL A 68 0.73 -7.87 7.73
CA VAL A 68 2.11 -7.47 8.06
C VAL A 68 2.75 -6.93 6.80
N VAL A 69 3.22 -5.70 6.87
CA VAL A 69 4.01 -5.04 5.82
C VAL A 69 5.07 -4.18 6.49
N GLU A 70 6.30 -4.24 5.98
CA GLU A 70 7.43 -3.51 6.54
C GLU A 70 7.60 -2.15 5.86
N ASP A 71 8.21 -1.21 6.58
CA ASP A 71 8.57 0.08 6.02
C ASP A 71 9.68 -0.11 4.97
N GLY A 72 9.56 0.57 3.84
CA GLY A 72 10.45 0.39 2.70
C GLY A 72 10.15 -0.86 1.86
N ALA A 73 9.20 -1.70 2.25
CA ALA A 73 8.82 -2.86 1.45
C ALA A 73 8.30 -2.42 0.07
N ARG A 74 8.68 -3.18 -0.96
CA ARG A 74 8.15 -3.01 -2.31
C ARG A 74 6.84 -3.76 -2.43
N VAL A 75 5.81 -3.08 -2.91
CA VAL A 75 4.50 -3.68 -3.13
C VAL A 75 4.05 -3.44 -4.57
N ASP A 76 3.54 -4.48 -5.20
CA ASP A 76 2.81 -4.36 -6.47
C ASP A 76 1.35 -4.08 -6.17
N ILE A 77 0.87 -2.96 -6.72
CA ILE A 77 -0.52 -2.56 -6.71
C ILE A 77 -0.93 -2.28 -8.15
N ARG A 78 -1.85 -3.08 -8.69
CA ARG A 78 -2.38 -2.95 -10.06
C ARG A 78 -1.29 -2.99 -11.15
N GLY A 79 -0.23 -3.77 -10.94
CA GLY A 79 0.89 -3.93 -11.89
C GLY A 79 1.94 -2.80 -11.82
N ARG A 80 1.89 -1.95 -10.80
CA ARG A 80 2.87 -0.87 -10.57
C ARG A 80 3.52 -1.05 -9.21
N VAL A 81 4.83 -0.78 -9.14
CA VAL A 81 5.61 -0.92 -7.90
C VAL A 81 5.55 0.35 -7.07
N PHE A 82 5.17 0.20 -5.81
CA PHE A 82 5.19 1.24 -4.78
C PHE A 82 6.12 0.83 -3.64
N ILE A 83 6.63 1.81 -2.90
CA ILE A 83 7.46 1.66 -1.70
C ILE A 83 6.63 2.13 -0.52
N VAL A 84 6.50 1.29 0.51
CA VAL A 84 5.77 1.63 1.74
C VAL A 84 6.57 2.68 2.53
N GLN A 85 6.00 3.88 2.73
CA GLN A 85 6.73 5.01 3.35
C GLN A 85 6.51 5.15 4.86
N ALA A 86 5.37 4.73 5.38
CA ALA A 86 5.06 4.90 6.79
C ALA A 86 4.35 3.66 7.31
N ARG A 87 4.88 3.12 8.42
CA ARG A 87 4.29 1.98 9.12
C ARG A 87 2.83 2.23 9.33
N GLY A 88 2.03 1.30 8.84
CA GLY A 88 0.61 1.46 8.91
C GLY A 88 0.18 1.64 10.37
N PHE A 89 -0.65 2.65 10.63
CA PHE A 89 -1.18 2.83 11.97
C PHE A 89 -2.15 1.68 12.22
N ASP A 90 -1.74 0.73 13.05
CA ASP A 90 -2.59 -0.39 13.43
C ASP A 90 -3.66 0.11 14.42
N HIS A 91 -4.86 0.34 13.91
CA HIS A 91 -6.00 0.77 14.71
C HIS A 91 -6.47 -0.29 15.74
N SER A 92 -5.90 -1.50 15.75
CA SER A 92 -6.23 -2.55 16.70
C SER A 92 -5.45 -2.46 18.01
N VAL A 93 -4.25 -1.87 18.00
CA VAL A 93 -3.41 -1.78 19.19
C VAL A 93 -4.05 -0.85 20.23
N GLY A 94 -4.27 -1.37 21.45
CA GLY A 94 -4.81 -0.61 22.59
C GLY A 94 -6.32 -0.32 22.56
N ARG A 95 -7.02 -0.66 21.48
CA ARG A 95 -8.49 -0.52 21.42
C ARG A 95 -9.18 -1.79 21.89
N ARG A 96 -10.16 -1.65 22.78
CA ARG A 96 -11.19 -2.67 23.06
C ARG A 96 -12.43 -2.29 22.28
N PRO A 97 -12.72 -2.93 21.13
CA PRO A 97 -13.90 -2.60 20.38
C PRO A 97 -15.15 -2.88 21.21
N VAL A 98 -16.13 -1.97 21.16
CA VAL A 98 -17.44 -2.16 21.81
C VAL A 98 -18.12 -3.44 21.30
N VAL A 99 -17.91 -3.77 20.03
CA VAL A 99 -18.37 -5.00 19.40
C VAL A 99 -17.19 -5.96 19.27
N ALA A 100 -17.19 -7.08 19.99
CA ALA A 100 -16.10 -8.06 19.98
C ALA A 100 -15.73 -8.63 18.59
N ARG A 101 -16.63 -8.50 17.61
CA ARG A 101 -16.42 -8.91 16.22
C ARG A 101 -15.77 -7.84 15.34
N HIS A 102 -15.61 -6.61 15.84
CA HIS A 102 -14.96 -5.53 15.10
C HIS A 102 -13.47 -5.81 15.01
N ARG A 103 -12.95 -5.92 13.79
CA ARG A 103 -11.53 -6.13 13.50
C ARG A 103 -10.98 -4.90 12.78
N PRO A 104 -10.24 -4.02 13.49
CA PRO A 104 -9.70 -2.80 12.88
C PRO A 104 -8.73 -3.11 11.74
N LYS A 105 -8.80 -2.33 10.67
CA LYS A 105 -7.91 -2.46 9.51
C LYS A 105 -6.51 -1.94 9.82
N VAL A 106 -5.52 -2.48 9.11
CA VAL A 106 -4.15 -1.94 9.07
C VAL A 106 -4.10 -0.93 7.93
N VAL A 107 -3.65 0.29 8.20
CA VAL A 107 -3.67 1.38 7.21
C VAL A 107 -2.26 1.90 6.96
N PHE A 108 -1.72 1.72 5.77
CA PHE A 108 -0.37 2.22 5.41
C PHE A 108 -0.40 3.09 4.14
N THR A 109 0.67 3.86 3.95
CA THR A 109 0.86 4.70 2.75
C THR A 109 2.02 4.16 1.92
N ALA A 110 1.82 4.09 0.60
CA ALA A 110 2.84 3.66 -0.35
C ALA A 110 3.03 4.71 -1.46
N VAL A 111 4.27 4.91 -1.93
CA VAL A 111 4.64 5.88 -2.97
C VAL A 111 5.24 5.18 -4.17
N ALA A 112 4.91 5.62 -5.39
CA ALA A 112 5.39 5.02 -6.62
C ALA A 112 6.94 4.98 -6.64
N ALA A 113 7.50 3.82 -6.94
CA ALA A 113 8.95 3.63 -6.95
C ALA A 113 9.65 4.49 -8.02
N GLU A 114 9.00 4.72 -9.17
CA GLU A 114 9.49 5.56 -10.27
C GLU A 114 9.69 7.04 -9.87
N VAL A 115 9.02 7.50 -8.80
CA VAL A 115 9.13 8.87 -8.28
C VAL A 115 10.17 8.97 -7.15
N SER A 116 10.64 7.84 -6.63
CA SER A 116 11.59 7.80 -5.50
C SER A 116 13.06 7.86 -5.92
N ASP A 117 13.36 7.84 -7.23
CA ASP A 117 14.73 7.87 -7.76
C ASP A 117 15.35 9.29 -7.85
N ASP A 118 14.61 10.35 -7.47
CA ASP A 118 15.05 11.75 -7.57
C ASP A 118 15.55 12.30 -6.21
N GLY A 119 16.47 11.58 -5.56
CA GLY A 119 16.89 11.89 -4.19
C GLY A 119 18.33 11.57 -3.80
N GLY A 120 19.28 11.53 -4.74
CA GLY A 120 20.69 11.27 -4.42
C GLY A 120 21.67 11.88 -5.42
N LEU A 121 22.04 13.14 -5.16
CA LEU A 121 23.35 13.71 -5.55
C LEU A 121 24.26 13.71 -4.32
#